data_AF-A0A1Q8S3N7-F1
#
_entry.id   AF-A0A1Q8S3N7-F1
#
_cell.length_a   1.000
_cell.length_b   1.000
_cell.length_c   1.000
_cell.angle_alpha   90.00
_cell.angle_beta   90.00
_cell.angle_gamma   90.00
#
_symmetry.space_group_name_H-M   'P 1'
#
loop_
_entity.id
_entity.type
_entity.pdbx_description
1 polymer ?
#
loop_
_entity_poly.entity_id
_entity_poly.type
_entity_poly.pdbx_seq_one_letter_code
_entity_poly.pdbx_strand_id
1 'polypeptide(L)'
;MDSQGSVLPLSMQALWCAVRHRFSLEAASPDVQRELHGRTVPWDSKVIGDLKQTLTVCRVLLFSAPFYLAYIQIMNNLISQAGQMRLGGIPNDTMQVWNPVACIVLGPIVQRGLFPLLRKSGVPFGPIVRISAACFIMGAAMAYAAGIQHLIYSRGPCYDHPLGCPDAVVMQGSSTVTVGNDVSVWVQMPVWFILATAEILGFATISEIAYEQAPKSMKSVVQAVTQLTAGLAAIIGIALSPITKDPTLVVLYSVIAGLTVVAALPFWFFFRTLDHTKSEEGPGRQEA
;
A
#
# COMPACT_ATOMS: atom_id res chain seq x y z
N MET A 1 8.86 -31.26 25.03
CA MET A 1 9.27 -30.28 24.00
C MET A 1 9.46 -31.07 22.72
N ASP A 2 8.36 -31.44 22.08
CA ASP A 2 8.44 -32.11 20.78
C ASP A 2 8.73 -31.04 19.76
N SER A 3 9.88 -31.17 19.09
CA SER A 3 10.27 -30.34 17.97
C SER A 3 9.18 -30.46 16.90
N GLN A 4 8.26 -29.49 16.85
CA GLN A 4 7.39 -29.31 15.70
C GLN A 4 8.30 -29.20 14.49
N GLY A 5 8.38 -30.27 13.71
CA GLY A 5 9.01 -30.22 12.39
C GLY A 5 8.42 -29.02 11.63
N SER A 6 9.27 -28.35 10.86
CA SER A 6 8.86 -27.12 10.17
C SER A 6 7.51 -27.34 9.47
N VAL A 7 6.50 -26.56 9.85
CA VAL A 7 5.13 -26.69 9.29
C VAL A 7 5.11 -26.25 7.82
N LEU A 8 6.11 -25.48 7.40
CA LEU A 8 6.30 -24.98 6.04
C LEU A 8 6.41 -26.08 4.98
N PRO A 9 7.34 -27.07 5.06
CA PRO A 9 7.43 -28.14 4.07
C PRO A 9 6.13 -28.96 3.97
N LEU A 10 5.45 -29.22 5.09
CA LEU A 10 4.15 -29.90 5.09
C LEU A 10 3.10 -29.08 4.33
N SER A 11 3.08 -27.77 4.57
CA SER A 11 2.18 -26.84 3.90
C SER A 11 2.49 -26.71 2.41
N MET A 12 3.76 -26.75 2.01
CA MET A 12 4.17 -26.76 0.60
C MET A 12 3.76 -28.05 -0.10
N GLN A 13 3.88 -29.21 0.56
CA GLN A 13 3.41 -30.48 0.02
C GLN A 13 1.89 -30.51 -0.13
N ALA A 14 1.16 -30.02 0.87
CA ALA A 14 -0.29 -29.87 0.82
C ALA A 14 -0.73 -28.93 -0.32
N LEU A 15 -0.06 -27.79 -0.48
CA LEU A 15 -0.30 -26.85 -1.57
C LEU A 15 -0.01 -27.49 -2.93
N TRP A 16 1.10 -28.22 -3.06
CA TRP A 16 1.43 -28.95 -4.29
C TRP A 16 0.37 -30.00 -4.64
N CYS A 17 -0.15 -30.70 -3.64
CA CYS A 17 -1.28 -31.61 -3.81
C CYS A 17 -2.52 -30.86 -4.32
N ALA A 18 -2.87 -29.73 -3.72
CA ALA A 18 -4.00 -28.90 -4.15
C ALA A 18 -3.83 -28.40 -5.60
N VAL A 19 -2.63 -27.93 -5.99
CA VAL A 19 -2.34 -27.49 -7.36
C VAL A 19 -2.55 -28.62 -8.38
N ARG A 20 -2.11 -29.84 -8.05
CA ARG A 20 -2.33 -31.01 -8.91
C ARG A 20 -3.80 -31.39 -9.05
N HIS A 21 -4.64 -31.04 -8.07
CA HIS A 21 -6.08 -31.28 -8.06
C HIS A 21 -6.89 -29.99 -8.33
N ARG A 22 -6.49 -29.24 -9.35
CA ARG A 22 -7.20 -28.02 -9.83
C ARG A 22 -7.37 -26.92 -8.79
N PHE A 23 -6.34 -26.68 -7.96
CA PHE A 23 -6.33 -25.66 -6.89
C PHE A 23 -7.41 -25.86 -5.81
N SER A 24 -7.95 -27.08 -5.65
CA SER A 24 -8.86 -27.39 -4.55
C SER A 24 -8.08 -27.76 -3.29
N LEU A 25 -8.13 -26.89 -2.28
CA LEU A 25 -7.58 -27.16 -0.94
C LEU A 25 -8.35 -28.28 -0.22
N GLU A 26 -9.64 -28.45 -0.53
CA GLU A 26 -10.47 -29.50 0.04
C GLU A 26 -10.03 -30.89 -0.44
N ALA A 27 -9.60 -30.99 -1.70
CA ALA A 27 -9.02 -32.22 -2.24
C ALA A 27 -7.68 -32.58 -1.58
N ALA A 28 -6.98 -31.62 -0.99
CA ALA A 28 -5.74 -31.85 -0.24
C ALA A 28 -5.98 -32.22 1.23
N SER A 29 -7.24 -32.26 1.70
CA SER A 29 -7.54 -32.64 3.07
C SER A 29 -7.19 -34.11 3.34
N PRO A 30 -6.71 -34.44 4.56
CA PRO A 30 -6.29 -35.81 4.88
C PRO A 30 -7.43 -36.82 4.76
N ASP A 31 -8.64 -36.43 5.17
CA ASP A 31 -9.83 -37.28 5.14
C ASP A 31 -10.24 -37.60 3.69
N VAL A 32 -10.27 -36.59 2.82
CA VAL A 32 -10.61 -36.77 1.39
C VAL A 32 -9.56 -37.59 0.64
N GLN A 33 -8.26 -37.39 0.93
CA GLN A 33 -7.19 -38.21 0.34
C GLN A 33 -7.26 -39.68 0.79
N ARG A 34 -7.70 -39.92 2.03
CA ARG A 34 -7.90 -41.27 2.57
C ARG A 34 -9.13 -41.95 1.94
N GLU A 35 -10.23 -41.21 1.78
CA GLU A 35 -11.48 -41.75 1.23
C GLU A 35 -11.43 -41.98 -0.28
N LEU A 36 -10.95 -41.01 -1.07
CA LEU A 36 -10.93 -41.13 -2.55
C LEU A 36 -9.73 -41.89 -3.10
N HIS A 37 -8.59 -41.84 -2.40
CA HIS A 37 -7.32 -42.36 -2.94
C HIS A 37 -6.65 -43.41 -2.03
N GLY A 38 -7.19 -43.68 -0.83
CA GLY A 38 -6.61 -44.63 0.12
C GLY A 38 -5.22 -44.22 0.62
N ARG A 39 -4.85 -42.93 0.50
CA ARG A 39 -3.50 -42.43 0.83
C ARG A 39 -3.50 -41.71 2.17
N THR A 40 -2.55 -42.06 3.04
CA THR A 40 -2.26 -41.29 4.25
C THR A 40 -1.24 -40.19 3.92
N VAL A 41 -1.62 -38.94 4.12
CA VAL A 41 -0.75 -37.77 3.92
C VAL A 41 -0.04 -37.38 5.21
N PRO A 42 1.15 -36.75 5.15
CA PRO A 42 1.93 -36.39 6.33
C PRO A 42 1.46 -35.12 7.06
N TRP A 43 0.48 -34.39 6.52
CA TRP A 43 -0.08 -33.17 7.11
C TRP A 43 -1.46 -33.40 7.71
N ASP A 44 -1.85 -32.56 8.67
CA ASP A 44 -3.15 -32.60 9.36
C ASP A 44 -4.17 -31.60 8.77
N SER A 45 -5.42 -31.70 9.21
CA SER A 45 -6.50 -30.80 8.79
C SER A 45 -6.27 -29.35 9.25
N LYS A 46 -5.50 -29.16 10.34
CA LYS A 46 -5.12 -27.83 10.83
C LYS A 46 -4.20 -27.11 9.85
N VAL A 47 -3.21 -27.78 9.28
CA VAL A 47 -2.33 -27.23 8.24
C VAL A 47 -3.13 -26.78 7.01
N ILE A 48 -4.17 -27.53 6.62
CA ILE A 48 -5.05 -27.14 5.51
C ILE A 48 -5.87 -25.89 5.85
N GLY A 49 -6.39 -25.80 7.08
CA GLY A 49 -7.09 -24.61 7.58
C GLY A 49 -6.19 -23.37 7.59
N ASP A 50 -5.00 -23.49 8.19
CA ASP A 50 -3.98 -22.44 8.23
C ASP A 50 -3.59 -22.00 6.80
N LEU A 51 -3.45 -22.95 5.86
CA LEU A 51 -3.15 -22.68 4.46
C LEU A 51 -4.29 -21.93 3.76
N LYS A 52 -5.55 -22.32 3.97
CA LYS A 52 -6.72 -21.63 3.39
C LYS A 52 -6.84 -20.19 3.89
N GLN A 53 -6.66 -19.99 5.20
CA GLN A 53 -6.65 -18.65 5.80
C GLN A 53 -5.49 -17.82 5.25
N THR A 54 -4.28 -18.38 5.22
CA THR A 54 -3.09 -17.71 4.70
C THR A 54 -3.27 -17.29 3.24
N LEU A 55 -3.80 -18.16 2.37
CA LEU A 55 -4.06 -17.83 0.97
C LEU A 55 -5.12 -16.72 0.82
N THR A 56 -6.12 -16.69 1.71
CA THR A 56 -7.13 -15.62 1.73
C THR A 56 -6.49 -14.28 2.10
N VAL A 57 -5.66 -14.24 3.15
CA VAL A 57 -4.92 -13.04 3.56
C VAL A 57 -3.94 -12.60 2.47
N CYS A 58 -3.15 -13.52 1.92
CA CYS A 58 -2.24 -13.24 0.80
C CYS A 58 -2.96 -12.64 -0.40
N ARG A 59 -4.19 -13.11 -0.70
CA ARG A 59 -5.01 -12.52 -1.77
C ARG A 59 -5.38 -11.07 -1.45
N VAL A 60 -5.81 -10.75 -0.23
CA VAL A 60 -6.09 -9.36 0.17
C VAL A 60 -4.84 -8.49 0.04
N LEU A 61 -3.69 -8.99 0.50
CA LEU A 61 -2.41 -8.28 0.45
C LEU A 61 -1.96 -8.02 -0.99
N LEU A 62 -1.99 -9.02 -1.87
CA LEU A 62 -1.61 -8.83 -3.27
C LEU A 62 -2.48 -7.80 -3.99
N PHE A 63 -3.78 -7.77 -3.69
CA PHE A 63 -4.69 -6.75 -4.23
C PHE A 63 -4.45 -5.34 -3.67
N SER A 64 -3.67 -5.19 -2.60
CA SER A 64 -3.25 -3.88 -2.07
C SER A 64 -2.03 -3.28 -2.79
N ALA A 65 -1.48 -3.94 -3.81
CA ALA A 65 -0.36 -3.41 -4.61
C ALA A 65 -0.57 -1.96 -5.14
N PRO A 66 -1.76 -1.55 -5.60
CA PRO A 66 -1.99 -0.16 -6.06
C PRO A 66 -1.87 0.88 -4.94
N PHE A 67 -2.15 0.50 -3.69
CA PHE A 67 -1.89 1.35 -2.52
C PHE A 67 -0.38 1.52 -2.32
N TYR A 68 0.38 0.42 -2.35
CA TYR A 68 1.84 0.47 -2.24
C TYR A 68 2.50 1.28 -3.36
N LEU A 69 1.97 1.20 -4.59
CA LEU A 69 2.50 1.97 -5.72
C LEU A 69 2.43 3.48 -5.48
N ALA A 70 1.29 3.97 -4.99
CA ALA A 70 1.11 5.37 -4.67
C ALA A 70 1.84 5.77 -3.37
N TYR A 71 1.93 4.87 -2.40
CA TYR A 71 2.71 5.08 -1.18
C TYR A 71 4.20 5.31 -1.47
N ILE A 72 4.80 4.54 -2.38
CA ILE A 72 6.22 4.68 -2.75
C ILE A 72 6.55 6.07 -3.36
N GLN A 73 5.56 6.83 -3.84
CA GLN A 73 5.77 8.17 -4.37
C GLN A 73 6.32 9.16 -3.34
N ILE A 74 6.04 8.93 -2.05
CA ILE A 74 6.57 9.65 -0.89
C ILE A 74 8.11 9.67 -0.89
N MET A 75 8.73 8.55 -1.29
CA MET A 75 10.18 8.36 -1.21
C MET A 75 10.93 8.75 -2.49
N ASN A 76 10.21 8.88 -3.61
CA ASN A 76 10.84 9.07 -4.92
C ASN A 76 10.33 10.36 -5.57
N ASN A 77 9.18 10.29 -6.25
CA ASN A 77 8.77 11.34 -7.17
C ASN A 77 8.38 12.64 -6.47
N LEU A 78 7.83 12.61 -5.25
CA LEU A 78 7.51 13.83 -4.50
C LEU A 78 8.76 14.59 -4.08
N ILE A 79 9.84 13.89 -3.79
CA ILE A 79 11.15 14.49 -3.51
C ILE A 79 11.73 15.11 -4.78
N SER A 80 11.64 14.41 -5.91
CA SER A 80 12.06 14.96 -7.21
C SER A 80 11.24 16.19 -7.62
N GLN A 81 9.92 16.18 -7.38
CA GLN A 81 9.04 17.32 -7.60
C GLN A 81 9.45 18.51 -6.74
N ALA A 82 9.78 18.30 -5.46
CA ALA A 82 10.28 19.38 -4.59
C ALA A 82 11.60 19.97 -5.11
N GLY A 83 12.46 19.16 -5.73
CA GLY A 83 13.70 19.62 -6.37
C GLY A 83 13.49 20.58 -7.54
N GLN A 84 12.30 20.57 -8.17
CA GLN A 84 11.94 21.47 -9.26
C GLN A 84 11.33 22.80 -8.76
N MET A 85 11.20 22.98 -7.44
CA MET A 85 10.57 24.13 -6.79
C MET A 85 11.60 25.05 -6.12
N ARG A 86 11.16 26.24 -5.69
CA ARG A 86 11.96 27.12 -4.82
C ARG A 86 11.97 26.58 -3.40
N LEU A 87 13.12 26.01 -3.06
CA LEU A 87 13.43 25.34 -1.80
C LEU A 87 13.71 26.29 -0.63
N GLY A 88 14.09 27.55 -0.89
CA GLY A 88 14.34 28.53 0.18
C GLY A 88 15.47 28.17 1.14
N GLY A 89 16.47 27.39 0.68
CA GLY A 89 17.62 26.95 1.49
C GLY A 89 17.45 25.59 2.17
N ILE A 90 16.31 24.92 1.99
CA ILE A 90 16.04 23.59 2.53
C ILE A 90 16.30 22.52 1.46
N PRO A 91 17.06 21.43 1.72
CA PRO A 91 17.20 20.35 0.75
C PRO A 91 15.84 19.70 0.42
N ASN A 92 15.62 19.35 -0.85
CA ASN A 92 14.40 18.67 -1.31
C ASN A 92 14.08 17.39 -0.52
N ASP A 93 15.10 16.60 -0.16
CA ASP A 93 14.95 15.38 0.65
C ASP A 93 14.39 15.64 2.05
N THR A 94 14.50 16.86 2.56
CA THR A 94 13.96 17.24 3.88
C THR A 94 12.43 17.29 3.86
N MET A 95 11.80 17.46 2.69
CA MET A 95 10.34 17.54 2.57
C MET A 95 9.65 16.25 3.04
N GLN A 96 10.30 15.10 2.93
CA GLN A 96 9.73 13.81 3.35
C GLN A 96 9.47 13.74 4.87
N VAL A 97 10.15 14.57 5.68
CA VAL A 97 9.97 14.63 7.14
C VAL A 97 8.55 15.05 7.52
N TRP A 98 7.86 15.77 6.64
CA TRP A 98 6.48 16.20 6.90
C TRP A 98 5.48 15.05 6.94
N ASN A 99 5.78 13.91 6.32
CA ASN A 99 4.91 12.73 6.38
C ASN A 99 4.77 12.17 7.80
N PRO A 100 5.86 11.75 8.50
CA PRO A 100 5.75 11.28 9.88
C PRO A 100 5.25 12.35 10.85
N VAL A 101 5.57 13.64 10.62
CA VAL A 101 5.00 14.75 11.42
C VAL A 101 3.48 14.79 11.28
N ALA A 102 2.97 14.71 10.05
CA ALA A 102 1.54 14.65 9.79
C ALA A 102 0.91 13.38 10.39
N CYS A 103 1.56 12.22 10.34
CA CYS A 103 1.09 11.01 11.01
C CYS A 103 0.96 11.18 12.53
N ILE A 104 1.92 11.84 13.19
CA ILE A 104 1.88 12.10 14.64
C ILE A 104 0.73 13.05 15.01
N VAL A 105 0.48 14.08 14.19
CA VAL A 105 -0.58 15.06 14.43
C VAL A 105 -1.96 14.47 14.12
N LEU A 106 -2.11 13.78 12.99
CA LEU A 106 -3.38 13.27 12.49
C LEU A 106 -3.78 11.94 13.13
N GLY A 107 -2.82 11.12 13.57
CA GLY A 107 -3.08 9.81 14.19
C GLY A 107 -4.11 9.88 15.32
N PRO A 108 -3.91 10.73 16.35
CA PRO A 108 -4.88 10.92 17.42
C PRO A 108 -6.24 11.45 16.94
N ILE A 109 -6.26 12.31 15.92
CA ILE A 109 -7.49 12.90 15.36
C ILE A 109 -8.32 11.83 14.65
N VAL A 110 -7.68 10.96 13.87
CA VAL A 110 -8.34 9.86 13.18
C VAL A 110 -8.86 8.83 14.19
N GLN A 111 -8.03 8.42 15.15
CA GLN A 111 -8.37 7.37 16.11
C GLN A 111 -9.41 7.82 17.16
N ARG A 112 -9.29 9.03 17.71
CA ARG A 112 -10.18 9.55 18.77
C ARG A 112 -11.31 10.44 18.26
N GLY A 113 -11.22 10.92 17.02
CA GLY A 113 -12.24 11.77 16.40
C GLY A 113 -13.01 11.03 15.31
N LEU A 114 -12.36 10.70 14.19
CA LEU A 114 -13.04 10.15 13.01
C LEU A 114 -13.71 8.81 13.29
N PHE A 115 -13.02 7.85 13.90
CA PHE A 115 -13.56 6.52 14.17
C PHE A 115 -14.80 6.53 15.09
N PRO A 116 -14.80 7.22 16.25
CA PRO A 116 -16.00 7.28 17.09
C PRO A 116 -17.14 8.05 16.42
N LEU A 117 -16.88 9.05 15.59
CA LEU A 117 -17.92 9.74 14.82
C LEU A 117 -18.59 8.80 13.81
N LEU A 118 -17.80 8.06 13.03
CA LEU A 118 -18.33 7.07 12.09
C LEU A 118 -19.13 5.97 12.79
N ARG A 119 -18.67 5.52 13.96
CA ARG A 119 -19.40 4.57 14.80
C ARG A 119 -20.72 5.13 15.32
N LYS A 120 -20.75 6.40 15.73
CA LYS A 120 -21.99 7.10 16.15
C LYS A 120 -22.99 7.23 15.00
N SER A 121 -22.50 7.43 13.78
CA SER A 121 -23.33 7.49 12.56
C SER A 121 -23.77 6.12 12.05
N GLY A 122 -23.45 5.01 12.75
CA GLY A 122 -23.86 3.66 12.37
C GLY A 122 -23.13 3.08 11.16
N VAL A 123 -22.03 3.69 10.70
CA VAL A 123 -21.26 3.20 9.55
C VAL A 123 -20.23 2.18 10.02
N PRO A 124 -20.30 0.90 9.60
CA PRO A 124 -19.31 -0.11 9.96
C PRO A 124 -17.99 0.18 9.24
N PHE A 125 -17.04 0.79 9.94
CA PHE A 125 -15.72 1.15 9.40
C PHE A 125 -14.71 0.02 9.60
N GLY A 126 -14.98 -1.10 8.92
CA GLY A 126 -14.17 -2.32 8.94
C GLY A 126 -12.83 -2.19 8.23
N PRO A 127 -11.92 -3.16 8.40
CA PRO A 127 -10.59 -3.15 7.79
C PRO A 127 -10.59 -2.99 6.25
N ILE A 128 -11.51 -3.66 5.54
CA ILE A 128 -11.56 -3.55 4.08
C ILE A 128 -12.02 -2.15 3.65
N VAL A 129 -13.04 -1.58 4.33
CA VAL A 129 -13.52 -0.22 4.07
C VAL A 129 -12.42 0.83 4.33
N ARG A 130 -11.63 0.65 5.40
CA ARG A 130 -10.49 1.53 5.71
C ARG A 130 -9.46 1.56 4.59
N ILE A 131 -9.08 0.39 4.07
CA ILE A 131 -8.12 0.28 2.97
C ILE A 131 -8.69 0.90 1.69
N SER A 132 -9.96 0.65 1.37
CA SER A 132 -10.62 1.29 0.23
C SER A 132 -10.62 2.81 0.35
N ALA A 133 -11.03 3.36 1.50
CA ALA A 133 -11.01 4.79 1.76
C ALA A 133 -9.60 5.37 1.64
N ALA A 134 -8.59 4.66 2.15
CA ALA A 134 -7.19 5.04 2.02
C ALA A 134 -6.74 5.14 0.56
N CYS A 135 -7.13 4.20 -0.31
CA CYS A 135 -6.85 4.28 -1.74
C CYS A 135 -7.47 5.51 -2.41
N PHE A 136 -8.70 5.88 -2.05
CA PHE A 136 -9.32 7.11 -2.57
C PHE A 136 -8.58 8.37 -2.11
N ILE A 137 -8.23 8.45 -0.83
CA ILE A 137 -7.48 9.59 -0.25
C ILE A 137 -6.09 9.69 -0.89
N MET A 138 -5.42 8.55 -1.09
CA MET A 138 -4.14 8.46 -1.78
C MET A 138 -4.24 8.93 -3.24
N GLY A 139 -5.30 8.53 -3.95
CA GLY A 139 -5.58 9.02 -5.29
C GLY A 139 -5.79 10.52 -5.35
N ALA A 140 -6.51 11.09 -4.37
CA ALA A 140 -6.68 12.54 -4.24
C ALA A 140 -5.35 13.26 -3.97
N ALA A 141 -4.46 12.69 -3.15
CA ALA A 141 -3.12 13.24 -2.93
C ALA A 141 -2.30 13.25 -4.23
N MET A 142 -2.34 12.17 -5.01
CA MET A 142 -1.65 12.09 -6.31
C MET A 142 -2.25 13.06 -7.33
N ALA A 143 -3.57 13.25 -7.36
CA ALA A 143 -4.21 14.24 -8.20
C ALA A 143 -3.79 15.68 -7.83
N TYR A 144 -3.68 15.98 -6.53
CA TYR A 144 -3.16 17.26 -6.07
C TYR A 144 -1.69 17.45 -6.45
N ALA A 145 -0.86 16.41 -6.31
CA ALA A 145 0.54 16.43 -6.76
C ALA A 145 0.65 16.66 -8.28
N ALA A 146 -0.25 16.09 -9.09
CA ALA A 146 -0.35 16.38 -10.52
C ALA A 146 -0.67 17.87 -10.79
N GLY A 147 -1.58 18.45 -10.01
CA GLY A 147 -1.90 19.88 -10.06
C GLY A 147 -0.70 20.77 -9.71
N ILE A 148 0.07 20.41 -8.67
CA ILE A 148 1.33 21.10 -8.36
C ILE A 148 2.31 20.96 -9.52
N GLN A 149 2.46 19.77 -10.09
CA GLN A 149 3.39 19.55 -11.18
C GLN A 149 3.03 20.43 -12.39
N HIS A 150 1.74 20.54 -12.71
CA HIS A 150 1.25 21.42 -13.76
C HIS A 150 1.55 22.89 -13.44
N LEU A 151 1.40 23.29 -12.17
CA LEU A 151 1.74 24.64 -11.69
C LEU A 151 3.24 24.93 -11.81
N ILE A 152 4.11 23.95 -11.54
CA ILE A 152 5.57 24.04 -11.72
C ILE A 152 5.87 24.31 -13.19
N TYR A 153 5.31 23.52 -14.11
CA TYR A 153 5.55 23.69 -15.55
C TYR A 153 4.96 24.97 -16.13
N SER A 154 3.93 25.54 -15.49
CA SER A 154 3.32 26.80 -15.92
C SER A 154 4.09 28.05 -15.44
N ARG A 155 5.13 27.91 -14.62
CA ARG A 155 5.93 29.02 -14.11
C ARG A 155 7.37 28.97 -14.60
N GLY A 156 7.93 30.15 -14.89
CA GLY A 156 9.33 30.31 -15.25
C GLY A 156 10.30 29.94 -14.10
N PRO A 157 11.61 29.90 -14.36
CA PRO A 157 12.25 30.34 -15.60
C PRO A 157 12.27 29.28 -16.72
N CYS A 158 12.23 27.98 -16.41
CA CYS A 158 12.40 26.93 -17.41
C CYS A 158 11.12 26.19 -17.83
N TYR A 159 9.96 26.54 -17.26
CA TYR A 159 8.64 25.96 -17.58
C TYR A 159 8.69 24.42 -17.60
N ASP A 160 8.44 23.80 -18.75
CA ASP A 160 8.38 22.36 -18.98
C ASP A 160 9.70 21.61 -18.69
N HIS A 161 10.84 22.30 -18.58
CA HIS A 161 12.16 21.70 -18.36
C HIS A 161 12.85 22.32 -17.13
N PRO A 162 12.29 22.16 -15.92
CA PRO A 162 12.87 22.72 -14.70
C PRO A 162 14.34 22.30 -14.55
N LEU A 163 15.20 23.24 -14.12
CA LEU A 163 16.66 23.08 -13.97
C LEU A 163 17.47 22.94 -15.27
N GLY A 164 16.82 22.79 -16.42
CA GLY A 164 17.47 22.52 -17.71
C GLY A 164 17.79 23.75 -18.57
N CYS A 165 17.43 24.95 -18.13
CA CYS A 165 17.63 26.18 -18.90
C CYS A 165 18.78 27.05 -18.35
N PRO A 166 19.42 27.89 -19.18
CA PRO A 166 20.47 28.81 -18.73
C PRO A 166 20.00 29.75 -17.60
N ASP A 167 18.72 30.13 -17.63
CA ASP A 167 18.09 31.00 -16.63
C ASP A 167 17.86 30.33 -15.27
N ALA A 168 18.05 29.01 -15.16
CA ALA A 168 18.07 28.32 -13.86
C ALA A 168 19.38 28.56 -13.09
N VAL A 169 20.46 28.98 -13.75
CA VAL A 169 21.75 29.17 -13.09
C VAL A 169 21.82 30.57 -12.51
N VAL A 170 21.62 30.68 -11.20
CA VAL A 170 21.67 31.97 -10.49
C VAL A 170 22.95 32.04 -9.66
N MET A 171 23.62 33.18 -9.67
CA MET A 171 24.77 33.43 -8.80
C MET A 171 24.29 33.73 -7.39
N GLN A 172 24.66 32.88 -6.42
CA GLN A 172 24.38 33.10 -5.00
C GLN A 172 25.72 33.20 -4.25
N GLY A 173 26.16 34.42 -3.97
CA GLY A 173 27.49 34.66 -3.40
C GLY A 173 28.61 34.31 -4.41
N SER A 174 29.57 33.46 -4.03
CA SER A 174 30.66 33.01 -4.92
C SER A 174 30.37 31.68 -5.64
N SER A 175 29.15 31.15 -5.54
CA SER A 175 28.77 29.86 -6.11
C SER A 175 27.57 30.00 -7.05
N THR A 176 27.60 29.25 -8.15
CA THR A 176 26.45 29.09 -9.05
C THR A 176 25.52 28.04 -8.48
N VAL A 177 24.25 28.39 -8.25
CA VAL A 177 23.22 27.46 -7.78
C VAL A 177 22.14 27.35 -8.85
N THR A 178 21.74 26.13 -9.18
CA THR A 178 20.61 25.85 -10.05
C THR A 178 19.31 25.99 -9.26
N VAL A 179 18.43 26.91 -9.67
CA VAL A 179 17.13 27.13 -9.05
C VAL A 179 16.01 26.51 -9.89
N GLY A 180 15.04 25.90 -9.21
CA GLY A 180 13.82 25.41 -9.83
C GLY A 180 12.89 26.55 -10.28
N ASN A 181 11.74 26.18 -10.83
CA ASN A 181 10.70 27.11 -11.24
C ASN A 181 10.12 27.87 -10.03
N ASP A 182 9.55 29.05 -10.27
CA ASP A 182 9.02 30.02 -9.29
C ASP A 182 7.75 29.53 -8.58
N VAL A 183 7.82 28.36 -7.96
CA VAL A 183 6.79 27.80 -7.08
C VAL A 183 7.45 27.50 -5.75
N SER A 184 6.89 27.99 -4.66
CA SER A 184 7.40 27.66 -3.33
C SER A 184 7.16 26.19 -2.99
N VAL A 185 8.18 25.51 -2.47
CA VAL A 185 8.08 24.10 -2.03
C VAL A 185 6.97 23.88 -0.99
N TRP A 186 6.62 24.91 -0.21
CA TRP A 186 5.57 24.86 0.80
C TRP A 186 4.17 24.58 0.23
N VAL A 187 3.94 24.81 -1.06
CA VAL A 187 2.68 24.44 -1.73
C VAL A 187 2.47 22.92 -1.73
N GLN A 188 3.54 22.12 -1.60
CA GLN A 188 3.50 20.67 -1.48
C GLN A 188 3.05 20.19 -0.09
N MET A 189 3.03 21.05 0.93
CA MET A 189 2.67 20.67 2.31
C MET A 189 1.33 19.91 2.43
N PRO A 190 0.23 20.33 1.79
CA PRO A 190 -1.04 19.61 1.87
C PRO A 190 -0.97 18.17 1.34
N VAL A 191 -0.10 17.87 0.37
CA VAL A 191 0.09 16.50 -0.15
C VAL A 191 0.49 15.57 0.99
N TRP A 192 1.46 15.97 1.80
CA TRP A 192 1.98 15.17 2.92
C TRP A 192 0.92 14.87 3.97
N PHE A 193 0.01 15.81 4.25
CA PHE A 193 -1.08 15.60 5.21
C PHE A 193 -2.17 14.66 4.67
N ILE A 194 -2.51 14.79 3.39
CA ILE A 194 -3.48 13.89 2.74
C ILE A 194 -2.89 12.47 2.68
N LEU A 195 -1.60 12.34 2.34
CA LEU A 195 -0.88 11.05 2.33
C LEU A 195 -0.81 10.41 3.71
N ALA A 196 -0.46 11.16 4.75
CA ALA A 196 -0.44 10.67 6.11
C ALA A 196 -1.81 10.15 6.57
N THR A 197 -2.90 10.82 6.15
CA THR A 197 -4.26 10.33 6.42
C THR A 197 -4.51 8.98 5.75
N ALA A 198 -4.10 8.83 4.49
CA ALA A 198 -4.19 7.55 3.78
C ALA A 198 -3.30 6.46 4.40
N GLU A 199 -2.12 6.82 4.91
CA GLU A 199 -1.20 5.89 5.57
C GLU A 199 -1.80 5.34 6.87
N ILE A 200 -2.35 6.22 7.72
CA ILE A 200 -3.01 5.83 8.97
C ILE A 200 -4.17 4.87 8.72
N LEU A 201 -4.94 5.08 7.64
CA LEU A 201 -6.11 4.26 7.32
C LEU A 201 -5.73 2.97 6.57
N GLY A 202 -4.80 3.04 5.63
CA GLY A 202 -4.45 1.97 4.71
C GLY A 202 -3.30 1.14 5.22
N PHE A 203 -2.11 1.74 5.37
CA PHE A 203 -0.88 1.03 5.70
C PHE A 203 -0.94 0.35 7.07
N ALA A 204 -1.45 1.07 8.08
CA ALA A 204 -1.63 0.50 9.41
C ALA A 204 -2.60 -0.68 9.40
N THR A 205 -3.73 -0.56 8.69
CA THR A 205 -4.73 -1.63 8.57
C THR A 205 -4.19 -2.83 7.78
N ILE A 206 -3.43 -2.62 6.70
CA ILE A 206 -2.79 -3.70 5.93
C ILE A 206 -1.83 -4.48 6.82
N SER A 207 -1.05 -3.77 7.64
CA SER A 207 -0.13 -4.38 8.60
C SER A 207 -0.87 -5.12 9.71
N GLU A 208 -1.96 -4.55 10.25
CA GLU A 208 -2.84 -5.22 11.20
C GLU A 208 -3.40 -6.52 10.61
N ILE A 209 -3.91 -6.50 9.38
CA ILE A 209 -4.39 -7.70 8.68
C ILE A 209 -3.26 -8.73 8.53
N ALA A 210 -2.08 -8.30 8.09
CA ALA A 210 -0.93 -9.18 7.87
C ALA A 210 -0.40 -9.82 9.15
N TYR A 211 -0.63 -9.22 10.32
CA TYR A 211 -0.17 -9.73 11.61
C TYR A 211 -1.24 -10.50 12.39
N GLU A 212 -2.47 -10.00 12.42
CA GLU A 212 -3.58 -10.56 13.22
C GLU A 212 -4.30 -11.69 12.48
N GLN A 213 -4.36 -11.65 11.14
CA GLN A 213 -5.04 -12.69 10.37
C GLN A 213 -4.10 -13.81 9.93
N ALA A 214 -2.81 -13.68 10.18
CA ALA A 214 -1.84 -14.71 9.85
C ALA A 214 -1.85 -15.82 10.92
N PRO A 215 -2.00 -17.09 10.54
CA PRO A 215 -1.79 -18.20 11.46
C PRO A 215 -0.39 -18.16 12.06
N LYS A 216 -0.26 -18.57 13.34
CA LYS A 216 1.03 -18.56 14.05
C LYS A 216 2.14 -19.32 13.30
N SER A 217 1.76 -20.40 12.62
CA SER A 217 2.63 -21.27 11.81
C SER A 217 3.08 -20.65 10.48
N MET A 218 2.33 -19.68 9.94
CA MET A 218 2.51 -19.12 8.58
C MET A 218 2.75 -17.61 8.57
N LYS A 219 2.95 -16.99 9.74
CA LYS A 219 3.18 -15.55 9.88
C LYS A 219 4.33 -15.04 9.01
N SER A 220 5.43 -15.78 8.93
CA SER A 220 6.56 -15.45 8.05
C SER A 220 6.20 -15.46 6.56
N VAL A 221 5.34 -16.39 6.13
CA VAL A 221 4.86 -16.48 4.73
C VAL A 221 4.01 -15.26 4.38
N VAL A 222 3.07 -14.90 5.26
CA VAL A 222 2.22 -13.71 5.05
C VAL A 222 3.08 -12.45 4.95
N GLN A 223 4.05 -12.28 5.84
CA GLN A 223 4.97 -11.14 5.80
C GLN A 223 5.84 -11.11 4.54
N ALA A 224 6.31 -12.28 4.08
CA ALA A 224 7.04 -12.38 2.81
C ALA A 224 6.16 -11.97 1.61
N VAL A 225 4.88 -12.35 1.60
CA VAL A 225 3.93 -11.93 0.56
C VAL A 225 3.63 -10.43 0.64
N THR A 226 3.55 -9.84 1.84
CA THR A 226 3.45 -8.38 1.99
C THR A 226 4.63 -7.67 1.33
N GLN A 227 5.86 -8.13 1.58
CA GLN A 227 7.04 -7.53 0.95
C GLN A 227 7.12 -7.80 -0.56
N LEU A 228 6.68 -8.98 -1.01
CA LEU A 228 6.54 -9.27 -2.42
C LEU A 228 5.56 -8.29 -3.09
N THR A 229 4.44 -7.98 -2.43
CA THR A 229 3.46 -7.00 -2.91
C THR A 229 4.08 -5.61 -3.06
N ALA A 230 4.85 -5.15 -2.07
CA ALA A 230 5.59 -3.89 -2.14
C ALA A 230 6.64 -3.92 -3.28
N GLY A 231 7.32 -5.05 -3.49
CA GLY A 231 8.25 -5.25 -4.60
C GLY A 231 7.56 -5.20 -5.97
N LEU A 232 6.38 -5.81 -6.12
CA LEU A 232 5.57 -5.73 -7.33
C LEU A 232 5.16 -4.28 -7.63
N ALA A 233 4.76 -3.53 -6.61
CA ALA A 233 4.46 -2.11 -6.76
C ALA A 233 5.70 -1.30 -7.22
N ALA A 234 6.88 -1.58 -6.67
CA ALA A 234 8.12 -0.96 -7.11
C ALA A 234 8.48 -1.32 -8.56
N ILE A 235 8.30 -2.57 -8.99
CA ILE A 235 8.50 -3.00 -10.39
C ILE A 235 7.56 -2.23 -11.33
N ILE A 236 6.30 -2.05 -10.95
CA ILE A 236 5.35 -1.22 -11.71
C ILE A 236 5.85 0.23 -11.76
N GLY A 237 6.34 0.78 -10.65
CA GLY A 237 6.95 2.11 -10.62
C GLY A 237 8.14 2.25 -11.58
N ILE A 238 9.01 1.24 -11.65
CA ILE A 238 10.13 1.19 -12.61
C ILE A 238 9.62 1.10 -14.05
N ALA A 239 8.57 0.31 -14.31
CA ALA A 239 7.94 0.22 -15.63
C ALA A 239 7.36 1.57 -16.09
N LEU A 240 6.96 2.42 -15.15
CA LEU A 240 6.50 3.80 -15.40
C LEU A 240 7.66 4.81 -15.52
N SER A 241 8.93 4.41 -15.36
CA SER A 241 10.08 5.33 -15.51
C SER A 241 10.20 6.06 -16.87
N PRO A 242 9.71 5.55 -18.02
CA PRO A 242 9.76 6.32 -19.25
C PRO A 242 8.92 7.61 -19.19
N ILE A 243 7.86 7.63 -18.39
CA ILE A 243 6.98 8.78 -18.17
C ILE A 243 7.37 9.60 -16.93
N THR A 244 8.47 9.26 -16.24
CA THR A 244 9.03 10.06 -15.14
C THR A 244 10.01 11.14 -15.64
N LYS A 245 9.96 11.49 -16.92
CA LYS A 245 10.78 12.55 -17.51
C LYS A 245 9.96 13.82 -17.68
N ASP A 246 10.59 14.98 -17.52
CA ASP A 246 9.99 16.25 -17.90
C ASP A 246 9.62 16.25 -19.40
N PRO A 247 8.44 16.76 -19.81
CA PRO A 247 7.32 17.35 -19.05
C PRO A 247 6.21 16.36 -18.66
N THR A 248 6.45 15.05 -18.71
CA THR A 248 5.42 14.02 -18.53
C THR A 248 5.10 13.66 -17.07
N LEU A 249 5.72 14.33 -16.07
CA LEU A 249 5.45 14.06 -14.66
C LEU A 249 3.99 14.33 -14.27
N VAL A 250 3.30 15.27 -14.92
CA VAL A 250 1.85 15.50 -14.71
C VAL A 250 1.05 14.25 -15.08
N VAL A 251 1.43 13.59 -16.20
CA VAL A 251 0.79 12.36 -16.67
C VAL A 251 1.07 11.23 -15.70
N LEU A 252 2.30 11.09 -15.21
CA LEU A 252 2.66 10.08 -14.20
C LEU A 252 1.76 10.19 -12.95
N TYR A 253 1.69 11.36 -12.33
CA TYR A 253 0.85 11.55 -11.13
C TYR A 253 -0.63 11.32 -11.43
N SER A 254 -1.11 11.73 -12.61
CA SER A 254 -2.49 11.51 -13.03
C SER A 254 -2.81 10.02 -13.26
N VAL A 255 -1.89 9.27 -13.85
CA VAL A 255 -2.02 7.82 -14.07
C VAL A 255 -2.03 7.08 -12.74
N ILE A 256 -1.12 7.42 -11.82
CA ILE A 256 -1.09 6.80 -10.48
C ILE A 256 -2.38 7.14 -9.72
N ALA A 257 -2.83 8.40 -9.75
CA ALA A 257 -4.09 8.81 -9.13
C ALA A 257 -5.28 7.99 -9.65
N GLY A 258 -5.40 7.88 -10.97
CA GLY A 258 -6.46 7.10 -11.63
C GLY A 258 -6.37 5.62 -11.28
N LEU A 259 -5.18 5.02 -11.36
CA LEU A 259 -4.97 3.60 -11.07
C LEU A 259 -5.33 3.24 -9.62
N THR A 260 -4.92 4.06 -8.65
CA THR A 260 -5.21 3.80 -7.24
C THR A 260 -6.71 3.94 -6.94
N VAL A 261 -7.41 4.92 -7.54
CA VAL A 261 -8.87 5.09 -7.38
C VAL A 261 -9.64 3.96 -8.07
N VAL A 262 -9.29 3.64 -9.31
CA VAL A 262 -9.95 2.59 -10.09
C VAL A 262 -9.73 1.23 -9.43
N ALA A 263 -8.57 0.97 -8.85
CA ALA A 263 -8.31 -0.28 -8.12
C ALA A 263 -9.02 -0.37 -6.77
N ALA A 264 -9.40 0.76 -6.15
CA ALA A 264 -10.14 0.76 -4.89
C ALA A 264 -11.53 0.14 -5.02
N LEU A 265 -12.20 0.34 -6.17
CA LEU A 265 -13.54 -0.16 -6.46
C LEU A 265 -13.63 -1.70 -6.50
N PRO A 266 -12.85 -2.42 -7.32
CA PRO A 266 -12.86 -3.88 -7.33
C PRO A 266 -12.34 -4.45 -6.01
N PHE A 267 -11.35 -3.82 -5.36
CA PHE A 267 -10.88 -4.23 -4.03
C PHE A 267 -12.05 -4.27 -3.03
N TRP A 268 -12.79 -3.16 -2.93
CA TRP A 268 -13.95 -3.10 -2.07
C TRP A 268 -15.00 -4.14 -2.44
N PHE A 269 -15.34 -4.25 -3.73
CA PHE A 269 -16.38 -5.16 -4.21
C PHE A 269 -16.07 -6.64 -3.94
N PHE A 270 -14.82 -7.07 -4.15
CA PHE A 270 -14.41 -8.47 -3.95
C PHE A 270 -14.22 -8.84 -2.48
N PHE A 271 -13.77 -7.92 -1.63
CA PHE A 271 -13.41 -8.23 -0.25
C PHE A 271 -14.40 -7.75 0.80
N ARG A 272 -15.43 -6.97 0.44
CA ARG A 272 -16.49 -6.54 1.40
C ARG A 272 -17.11 -7.71 2.16
N THR A 273 -17.21 -8.89 1.55
CA THR A 273 -17.77 -10.07 2.19
C THR A 273 -16.90 -10.58 3.35
N LEU A 274 -15.58 -10.36 3.32
CA LEU A 274 -14.68 -10.75 4.40
C LEU A 274 -14.90 -9.94 5.68
N ASP A 275 -15.36 -8.68 5.58
CA ASP A 275 -15.72 -7.86 6.75
C ASP A 275 -16.97 -8.43 7.46
N HIS A 276 -17.89 -9.08 6.73
CA HIS A 276 -19.10 -9.67 7.29
C HIS A 276 -18.83 -10.97 8.06
N THR A 277 -17.98 -11.85 7.54
CA THR A 277 -17.69 -13.15 8.17
C THR A 277 -17.08 -13.00 9.57
N LYS A 278 -16.22 -12.00 9.78
CA LYS A 278 -15.64 -11.69 11.10
C LYS A 278 -16.62 -11.11 12.11
N SER A 279 -17.70 -10.49 11.64
CA SER A 279 -18.73 -9.92 12.52
C SER A 279 -19.61 -11.03 13.12
N GLU A 280 -19.71 -12.17 12.44
CA GLU A 280 -20.47 -13.35 12.90
C GLU A 280 -19.62 -14.32 13.75
N GLU A 281 -18.31 -14.40 13.50
CA GLU A 281 -17.35 -15.23 14.26
C GLU A 281 -16.79 -14.54 15.53
N GLY A 282 -17.63 -13.80 16.26
CA GLY A 282 -17.24 -13.14 17.52
C GLY A 282 -16.50 -14.06 18.51
N PRO A 283 -15.75 -13.50 19.48
CA PRO A 283 -14.64 -14.14 20.22
C PRO A 283 -15.00 -15.33 21.15
N GLY A 284 -16.14 -15.99 20.96
CA GLY A 284 -16.62 -17.11 21.77
C GLY A 284 -16.48 -18.50 21.14
N ARG A 285 -15.76 -18.68 20.02
CA ARG A 285 -15.70 -20.01 19.34
C ARG A 285 -14.30 -20.58 19.07
N GLN A 286 -13.24 -20.01 19.65
CA GLN A 286 -11.89 -20.60 19.61
C GLN A 286 -11.49 -21.32 20.90
N GLU A 287 -12.40 -21.43 21.87
CA GLU A 287 -12.27 -22.31 23.04
C GLU A 287 -13.45 -23.27 23.11
N ALA A 288 -13.42 -24.31 22.27
CA ALA A 288 -14.16 -25.56 22.46
C ALA A 288 -13.50 -26.67 21.64
#